data_AF-A0A1Y3AKQ6-F1
#
_entry.id   AF-A0A1Y3AKQ6-F1
#
_cell.length_a   1.000
_cell.length_b   1.000
_cell.length_c   1.000
_cell.angle_alpha   90.00
_cell.angle_beta   90.00
_cell.angle_gamma   90.00
#
_symmetry.space_group_name_H-M   'P 1'
#
loop_
_entity.id
_entity.type
_entity.pdbx_description
1 polymer ?
#
loop_
_entity_poly.entity_id
_entity_poly.type
_entity_poly.pdbx_seq_one_letter_code
_entity_poly.pdbx_strand_id
1 'polypeptide(L)'
;MLLMNHINSNGNKFNDTKITFGTIEDYFATVNERMPINKNNYPILEGDFMPYADVYVDSISSYWTGYFTTRPYFKSLSRELQHWLRSTEIFFSLTRNFLRQRLKINYLNVSLDREYAIITNARQNLALFQHHDGITGTSKDYVMEDYGRRLSHSINSTLITLAKIVQYLNLDIDSINDVNNTEQFIFTTAYRSDWRTFTQQHLLKVPSDQDGLRLLVLNSHTQLRIESIKILADDPFIQIIDIENEKKISFQINPNF
;
A
#
# COMPACT_ATOMS: atom_id res chain seq x y z
N MET A 1 34.03 -12.18 26.08
CA MET A 1 35.18 -12.90 25.51
C MET A 1 35.76 -14.01 26.40
N LEU A 2 35.64 -13.93 27.73
CA LEU A 2 36.21 -14.95 28.64
C LEU A 2 35.72 -16.40 28.36
N LEU A 3 34.44 -16.57 28.03
CA LEU A 3 33.88 -17.89 27.69
C LEU A 3 34.49 -18.48 26.40
N MET A 4 34.56 -17.69 25.33
CA MET A 4 35.15 -18.11 24.05
C MET A 4 36.62 -18.47 24.22
N ASN A 5 37.39 -17.63 24.93
CA ASN A 5 38.81 -17.90 25.19
C ASN A 5 38.99 -19.16 26.05
N HIS A 6 38.16 -19.37 27.07
CA HIS A 6 38.21 -20.58 27.87
C HIS A 6 37.91 -21.82 27.04
N ILE A 7 36.87 -21.79 26.21
CA ILE A 7 36.48 -22.95 25.39
C ILE A 7 37.54 -23.24 24.32
N ASN A 8 37.95 -22.22 23.56
CA ASN A 8 38.90 -22.35 22.45
C ASN A 8 40.30 -22.79 22.91
N SER A 9 40.71 -22.43 24.13
CA SER A 9 42.01 -22.83 24.70
C SER A 9 41.99 -24.16 25.45
N ASN A 10 40.82 -24.79 25.63
CA ASN A 10 40.69 -26.05 26.38
C ASN A 10 40.06 -27.16 25.51
N GLY A 11 40.65 -27.42 24.34
CA GLY A 11 40.15 -28.42 23.36
C GLY A 11 39.88 -29.80 23.98
N ASN A 12 40.79 -30.29 24.84
CA ASN A 12 40.63 -31.56 25.57
C ASN A 12 39.37 -31.62 26.46
N LYS A 13 38.87 -30.48 26.93
CA LYS A 13 37.68 -30.40 27.79
C LYS A 13 36.40 -30.24 26.97
N PHE A 14 36.49 -29.71 25.75
CA PHE A 14 35.36 -29.29 24.93
C PHE A 14 35.37 -29.90 23.52
N ASN A 15 35.98 -31.08 23.34
CA ASN A 15 36.02 -31.81 22.07
C ASN A 15 36.49 -30.95 20.88
N ASP A 16 37.57 -30.18 21.07
CA ASP A 16 38.15 -29.27 20.07
C ASP A 16 37.16 -28.24 19.49
N THR A 17 36.12 -27.90 20.25
CA THR A 17 35.14 -26.89 19.87
C THR A 17 35.80 -25.52 19.70
N LYS A 18 35.48 -24.86 18.59
CA LYS A 18 35.81 -23.45 18.34
C LYS A 18 34.56 -22.61 18.32
N ILE A 19 34.51 -21.59 19.17
CA ILE A 19 33.41 -20.62 19.24
C ILE A 19 33.95 -19.24 18.91
N THR A 20 33.25 -18.55 18.01
CA THR A 20 33.50 -17.15 17.65
C THR A 20 32.17 -16.41 17.61
N PHE A 21 32.22 -15.08 17.59
CA PHE A 21 31.10 -14.32 17.04
C PHE A 21 31.03 -14.58 15.53
N GLY A 22 29.81 -14.54 14.99
CA GLY A 22 29.55 -14.71 13.57
C GLY A 22 28.20 -14.12 13.21
N THR A 23 28.00 -13.98 11.91
CA THR A 23 26.76 -13.54 11.28
C THR A 23 25.96 -14.75 10.78
N ILE A 24 24.73 -14.50 10.32
CA ILE A 24 23.92 -15.52 9.63
C ILE A 24 24.63 -15.99 8.35
N GLU A 25 25.35 -15.10 7.67
CA GLU A 25 26.13 -15.42 6.47
C GLU A 25 27.27 -16.39 6.80
N ASP A 26 28.03 -16.13 7.87
CA ASP A 26 29.13 -17.02 8.31
C ASP A 26 28.63 -18.44 8.61
N TYR A 27 27.45 -18.53 9.24
CA TYR A 27 26.80 -19.83 9.51
C TYR A 27 26.49 -20.58 8.22
N PHE A 28 25.78 -19.95 7.28
CA PHE A 28 25.39 -20.63 6.03
C PHE A 28 26.58 -20.93 5.13
N ALA A 29 27.61 -20.07 5.10
CA ALA A 29 28.86 -20.34 4.41
C ALA A 29 29.54 -21.60 4.97
N THR A 30 29.63 -21.72 6.31
CA THR A 30 30.22 -22.88 6.98
C THR A 30 29.40 -24.15 6.76
N VAL A 31 28.06 -24.07 6.81
CA VAL A 31 27.18 -25.20 6.53
C VAL A 31 27.39 -25.70 5.10
N ASN A 32 27.44 -24.80 4.12
CA ASN A 32 27.65 -25.15 2.72
C ASN A 32 29.06 -25.70 2.45
N GLU A 33 30.09 -25.21 3.15
CA GLU A 33 31.45 -25.76 3.07
C GLU A 33 31.50 -27.21 3.58
N ARG A 34 30.86 -27.50 4.72
CA ARG A 34 30.87 -28.82 5.35
C ARG A 34 29.95 -29.82 4.68
N MET A 35 28.78 -29.36 4.26
CA MET A 35 27.75 -30.16 3.62
C MET A 35 27.20 -29.41 2.40
N PRO A 36 27.92 -29.44 1.28
CA PRO A 36 27.50 -28.78 0.05
C PRO A 36 26.11 -29.24 -0.36
N ILE A 37 25.26 -28.29 -0.77
CA ILE A 37 23.90 -28.59 -1.21
C ILE A 37 23.97 -29.51 -2.43
N ASN A 38 23.54 -30.75 -2.25
CA ASN A 38 23.29 -31.70 -3.32
C ASN A 38 21.95 -32.42 -3.06
N LYS A 39 21.34 -33.00 -4.10
CA LYS A 39 20.01 -33.63 -4.03
C LYS A 39 19.91 -34.82 -3.06
N ASN A 40 21.05 -35.37 -2.61
CA ASN A 40 21.09 -36.56 -1.77
C ASN A 40 21.34 -36.26 -0.29
N ASN A 41 21.77 -35.03 0.05
CA ASN A 41 22.21 -34.66 1.39
C ASN A 41 21.20 -33.83 2.19
N TYR A 42 20.13 -33.33 1.55
CA TYR A 42 19.06 -32.57 2.20
C TYR A 42 17.69 -33.08 1.76
N PRO A 43 16.71 -33.20 2.68
CA PRO A 43 15.34 -33.54 2.31
C PRO A 43 14.70 -32.40 1.51
N ILE A 44 13.85 -32.76 0.55
CA ILE A 44 12.95 -31.81 -0.11
C ILE A 44 11.71 -31.69 0.77
N LEU A 45 11.34 -30.46 1.14
CA LEU A 45 10.14 -30.15 1.92
C LEU A 45 9.23 -29.25 1.08
N GLU A 46 7.96 -29.64 0.98
CA GLU A 46 6.91 -28.90 0.26
C GLU A 46 5.74 -28.60 1.21
N GLY A 47 5.13 -27.42 1.07
CA GLY A 47 4.01 -26.98 1.90
C GLY A 47 4.28 -25.65 2.62
N ASP A 48 3.50 -25.37 3.66
CA ASP A 48 3.70 -24.24 4.56
C ASP A 48 3.93 -24.71 6.01
N PHE A 49 4.08 -23.76 6.92
CA PHE A 49 4.22 -24.01 8.36
C PHE A 49 3.00 -23.47 9.14
N MET A 50 1.80 -23.57 8.56
CA MET A 50 0.56 -23.07 9.16
C MET A 50 -0.44 -24.21 9.41
N PRO A 51 -1.20 -24.17 10.51
CA PRO A 51 -1.12 -23.21 11.62
C PRO A 51 0.02 -23.53 12.61
N TYR A 52 0.63 -22.50 13.18
CA TYR A 52 1.64 -22.63 14.24
C TYR A 52 1.01 -22.93 15.61
N ALA A 53 1.68 -23.75 16.43
CA ALA A 53 1.36 -23.98 17.83
C ALA A 53 2.64 -24.19 18.65
N ASP A 54 2.75 -23.53 19.81
CA ASP A 54 3.96 -23.49 20.65
C ASP A 54 3.82 -24.25 21.98
N VAL A 55 2.60 -24.35 22.51
CA VAL A 55 2.31 -25.04 23.77
C VAL A 55 1.57 -26.35 23.49
N TYR A 56 2.09 -27.43 24.07
CA TYR A 56 1.52 -28.77 24.07
C TYR A 56 1.44 -29.26 25.52
N VAL A 57 0.58 -28.64 26.33
CA VAL A 57 0.34 -29.06 27.72
C VAL A 57 -0.94 -29.89 27.74
N ASP A 58 -0.91 -31.04 28.41
CA ASP A 58 -2.06 -31.94 28.59
C ASP A 58 -2.81 -32.31 27.30
N SER A 59 -2.07 -32.53 26.21
CA SER A 59 -2.62 -32.88 24.88
C SER A 59 -3.51 -31.80 24.23
N ILE A 60 -3.48 -30.56 24.73
CA ILE A 60 -4.16 -29.41 24.11
C ILE A 60 -3.09 -28.51 23.47
N SER A 61 -3.17 -28.36 22.15
CA SER A 61 -2.30 -27.48 21.40
C SER A 61 -2.82 -26.04 21.39
N SER A 62 -1.96 -25.09 21.77
CA SER A 62 -2.27 -23.65 21.63
C SER A 62 -1.98 -23.18 20.20
N TYR A 63 -2.96 -23.31 19.32
CA TYR A 63 -2.85 -22.82 17.94
C TYR A 63 -2.96 -21.30 17.84
N TRP A 64 -2.04 -20.69 17.12
CA TRP A 64 -1.99 -19.24 16.92
C TRP A 64 -2.84 -18.80 15.72
N THR A 65 -4.07 -19.28 15.62
CA THR A 65 -4.98 -18.91 14.52
C THR A 65 -5.79 -17.65 14.80
N GLY A 66 -5.83 -17.17 16.06
CA GLY A 66 -6.60 -15.98 16.44
C GLY A 66 -6.15 -14.71 15.72
N TYR A 67 -4.84 -14.53 15.51
CA TYR A 67 -4.31 -13.33 14.85
C TYR A 67 -4.72 -13.21 13.36
N PHE A 68 -5.22 -14.30 12.75
CA PHE A 68 -5.81 -14.25 11.42
C PHE A 68 -7.01 -13.29 11.36
N THR A 69 -7.72 -13.08 12.48
CA THR A 69 -8.91 -12.22 12.54
C THR A 69 -8.75 -11.02 13.48
N THR A 70 -7.90 -11.10 14.52
CA THR A 70 -7.71 -10.02 15.50
C THR A 70 -7.59 -8.63 14.84
N ARG A 71 -8.37 -7.66 15.33
CA ARG A 71 -8.42 -6.28 14.82
C ARG A 71 -8.66 -6.21 13.30
N PRO A 72 -9.77 -6.77 12.79
CA PRO A 72 -10.02 -6.93 11.35
C PRO A 72 -10.11 -5.59 10.60
N TYR A 73 -10.53 -4.54 11.31
CA TYR A 73 -10.56 -3.17 10.80
C TYR A 73 -9.21 -2.70 10.26
N PHE A 74 -8.11 -2.97 10.96
CA PHE A 74 -6.77 -2.57 10.52
C PHE A 74 -6.28 -3.40 9.34
N LYS A 75 -6.66 -4.69 9.28
CA LYS A 75 -6.40 -5.54 8.11
C LYS A 75 -7.09 -4.96 6.86
N SER A 76 -8.32 -4.47 7.00
CA SER A 76 -9.02 -3.75 5.92
C SER A 76 -8.34 -2.44 5.54
N LEU A 77 -7.94 -1.61 6.51
CA LEU A 77 -7.21 -0.36 6.24
C LEU A 77 -5.92 -0.61 5.45
N SER A 78 -5.18 -1.67 5.78
CA SER A 78 -3.96 -2.03 5.05
C SER A 78 -4.23 -2.37 3.59
N ARG A 79 -5.33 -3.09 3.30
CA ARG A 79 -5.73 -3.41 1.92
C ARG A 79 -6.18 -2.17 1.15
N GLU A 80 -6.89 -1.27 1.82
CA GLU A 80 -7.28 0.01 1.22
C GLU A 80 -6.05 0.85 0.86
N LEU A 81 -5.10 1.05 1.78
CA LEU A 81 -3.87 1.77 1.49
C LEU A 81 -3.08 1.10 0.36
N GLN A 82 -2.99 -0.23 0.36
CA GLN A 82 -2.33 -0.98 -0.71
C GLN A 82 -2.95 -0.70 -2.09
N HIS A 83 -4.29 -0.64 -2.18
CA HIS A 83 -5.00 -0.33 -3.42
C HIS A 83 -4.68 1.09 -3.93
N TRP A 84 -4.82 2.10 -3.06
CA TRP A 84 -4.57 3.49 -3.44
C TRP A 84 -3.11 3.71 -3.78
N LEU A 85 -2.18 3.17 -2.97
CA LEU A 85 -0.75 3.31 -3.19
C LEU A 85 -0.32 2.70 -4.52
N ARG A 86 -0.77 1.47 -4.83
CA ARG A 86 -0.51 0.83 -6.13
C ARG A 86 -1.00 1.70 -7.29
N SER A 87 -2.24 2.19 -7.20
CA SER A 87 -2.84 3.01 -8.25
C SER A 87 -2.04 4.30 -8.46
N THR A 88 -1.72 5.00 -7.38
CA THR A 88 -0.92 6.23 -7.39
C THR A 88 0.48 6.00 -7.97
N GLU A 89 1.16 4.91 -7.63
CA GLU A 89 2.50 4.61 -8.18
C GLU A 89 2.50 4.31 -9.69
N ILE A 90 1.45 3.63 -10.17
CA ILE A 90 1.26 3.39 -11.61
C ILE A 90 1.05 4.73 -12.33
N PHE A 91 0.07 5.52 -11.89
CA PHE A 91 -0.22 6.80 -12.52
C PHE A 91 0.94 7.78 -12.38
N PHE A 92 1.65 7.80 -11.25
CA PHE A 92 2.85 8.63 -11.07
C PHE A 92 3.89 8.32 -12.13
N SER A 93 4.16 7.02 -12.35
CA SER A 93 5.17 6.57 -13.31
C SER A 93 4.78 6.92 -14.75
N LEU A 94 3.50 6.74 -15.10
CA LEU A 94 2.95 7.12 -16.41
C LEU A 94 3.01 8.62 -16.63
N THR A 95 2.50 9.42 -15.69
CA THR A 95 2.52 10.88 -15.71
C THR A 95 3.94 11.41 -15.82
N ARG A 96 4.87 10.92 -14.99
CA ARG A 96 6.27 11.36 -15.03
C ARG A 96 6.90 11.13 -16.40
N ASN A 97 6.65 9.97 -17.00
CA ASN A 97 7.17 9.68 -18.34
C ASN A 97 6.48 10.54 -19.42
N PHE A 98 5.15 10.69 -19.36
CA PHE A 98 4.37 11.54 -20.27
C PHE A 98 4.88 12.98 -20.27
N LEU A 99 5.00 13.58 -19.09
CA LEU A 99 5.50 14.95 -18.93
C LEU A 99 6.93 15.09 -19.44
N ARG A 100 7.82 14.14 -19.11
CA ARG A 100 9.21 14.15 -19.61
C ARG A 100 9.28 14.18 -21.15
N GLN A 101 8.43 13.39 -21.81
CA GLN A 101 8.41 13.32 -23.28
C GLN A 101 7.84 14.58 -23.92
N ARG A 102 6.76 15.15 -23.36
CA ARG A 102 6.08 16.32 -23.93
C ARG A 102 6.78 17.64 -23.65
N LEU A 103 7.14 17.88 -22.39
CA LEU A 103 7.63 19.18 -21.96
C LEU A 103 9.12 19.36 -22.28
N LYS A 104 9.93 18.30 -22.29
CA LYS A 104 11.42 18.40 -22.39
C LYS A 104 12.02 19.41 -21.40
N ILE A 105 11.35 19.69 -20.27
CA ILE A 105 11.76 20.70 -19.27
C ILE A 105 12.59 20.04 -18.17
N ASN A 106 13.73 20.66 -17.81
CA ASN A 106 14.61 20.20 -16.73
C ASN A 106 14.01 20.35 -15.31
N TYR A 107 13.06 21.27 -15.12
CA TYR A 107 12.38 21.56 -13.84
C TYR A 107 11.29 20.56 -13.43
N LEU A 108 10.93 19.60 -14.29
CA LEU A 108 9.89 18.60 -14.02
C LEU A 108 10.22 17.65 -12.88
N ASN A 109 11.50 17.34 -12.69
CA ASN A 109 11.91 16.49 -11.57
C ASN A 109 11.58 17.17 -10.24
N VAL A 110 11.83 18.48 -10.12
CA VAL A 110 11.56 19.24 -8.89
C VAL A 110 10.06 19.31 -8.58
N SER A 111 9.20 19.43 -9.60
CA SER A 111 7.75 19.53 -9.40
C SER A 111 7.16 18.24 -8.81
N LEU A 112 7.66 17.06 -9.23
CA LEU A 112 7.15 15.75 -8.79
C LEU A 112 7.85 15.16 -7.56
N ASP A 113 8.96 15.75 -7.10
CA ASP A 113 9.71 15.26 -5.93
C ASP A 113 8.85 15.30 -4.66
N ARG A 114 7.95 16.28 -4.53
CA ARG A 114 7.02 16.39 -3.39
C ARG A 114 6.02 15.24 -3.39
N GLU A 115 5.40 14.94 -4.52
CA GLU A 115 4.48 13.82 -4.69
C GLU A 115 5.19 12.50 -4.47
N TYR A 116 6.42 12.36 -4.97
CA TYR A 116 7.24 11.17 -4.76
C TYR A 116 7.59 10.95 -3.27
N ALA A 117 7.87 12.02 -2.52
CA ALA A 117 8.09 11.95 -1.08
C ALA A 117 6.84 11.49 -0.33
N ILE A 118 5.65 11.96 -0.72
CA ILE A 118 4.36 11.52 -0.15
C ILE A 118 4.14 10.03 -0.42
N ILE A 119 4.33 9.59 -1.67
CA ILE A 119 4.23 8.17 -2.06
C ILE A 119 5.22 7.32 -1.24
N THR A 120 6.46 7.80 -1.08
CA THR A 120 7.50 7.11 -0.31
C THR A 120 7.09 6.96 1.16
N ASN A 121 6.56 8.02 1.78
CA ASN A 121 6.06 7.97 3.16
C ASN A 121 4.91 6.97 3.32
N ALA A 122 3.95 6.96 2.38
CA ALA A 122 2.87 5.98 2.36
C ALA A 122 3.38 4.53 2.23
N ARG A 123 4.40 4.31 1.39
CA ARG A 123 5.09 3.02 1.24
C ARG A 123 5.73 2.57 2.55
N GLN A 124 6.44 3.47 3.22
CA GLN A 124 7.10 3.20 4.50
C GLN A 124 6.09 2.88 5.62
N ASN A 125 4.99 3.63 5.71
CA ASN A 125 3.95 3.36 6.70
C ASN A 125 3.24 2.02 6.45
N LEU A 126 2.93 1.68 5.18
CA LEU A 126 2.37 0.38 4.85
C LEU A 126 3.34 -0.76 5.19
N ALA A 127 4.63 -0.59 4.89
CA ALA A 127 5.69 -1.56 5.19
C ALA A 127 5.87 -1.76 6.70
N LEU A 128 5.89 -0.67 7.47
CA LEU A 128 5.95 -0.71 8.93
C LEU A 128 4.75 -1.45 9.52
N PHE A 129 3.56 -1.29 8.95
CA PHE A 129 2.37 -2.04 9.37
C PHE A 129 2.44 -3.54 9.03
N GLN A 130 3.25 -3.97 8.06
CA GLN A 130 3.47 -5.39 7.79
C GLN A 130 4.32 -6.09 8.87
N HIS A 131 4.84 -5.35 9.86
CA HIS A 131 5.44 -5.91 11.07
C HIS A 131 4.54 -7.01 11.66
N HIS A 132 5.15 -8.07 12.19
CA HIS A 132 4.42 -9.24 12.69
C HIS A 132 3.60 -8.99 13.96
N ASP A 133 3.66 -7.78 14.54
CA ASP A 133 2.71 -7.30 15.55
C ASP A 133 1.77 -6.17 15.07
N GLY A 134 1.95 -5.70 13.84
CA GLY A 134 1.11 -4.69 13.19
C GLY A 134 -0.10 -5.35 12.52
N ILE A 135 0.11 -5.97 11.35
CA ILE A 135 -0.97 -6.58 10.55
C ILE A 135 -1.67 -7.74 11.27
N THR A 136 -0.96 -8.45 12.15
CA THR A 136 -1.51 -9.52 13.00
C THR A 136 -2.46 -8.96 14.06
N GLY A 137 -2.30 -7.69 14.45
CA GLY A 137 -3.12 -7.03 15.47
C GLY A 137 -2.74 -7.38 16.90
N THR A 138 -1.52 -7.91 17.13
CA THR A 138 -1.02 -8.37 18.44
C THR A 138 -0.29 -7.28 19.24
N SER A 139 -0.10 -6.08 18.69
CA SER A 139 0.41 -4.94 19.46
C SER A 139 -0.60 -4.40 20.49
N LYS A 140 -0.08 -3.66 21.48
CA LYS A 140 -0.87 -2.92 22.46
C LYS A 140 -1.76 -1.85 21.79
N ASP A 141 -2.85 -1.47 22.43
CA ASP A 141 -3.85 -0.56 21.86
C ASP A 141 -3.27 0.77 21.39
N TYR A 142 -2.38 1.40 22.15
CA TYR A 142 -1.77 2.68 21.77
C TYR A 142 -0.82 2.56 20.56
N VAL A 143 -0.21 1.39 20.37
CA VAL A 143 0.63 1.10 19.18
C VAL A 143 -0.28 0.91 17.97
N MET A 144 -1.40 0.21 18.16
CA MET A 144 -2.41 0.05 17.11
C MET A 144 -3.03 1.40 16.72
N GLU A 145 -3.26 2.31 17.67
CA GLU A 145 -3.69 3.67 17.35
C GLU A 145 -2.67 4.44 16.50
N ASP A 146 -1.36 4.32 16.79
CA ASP A 146 -0.31 4.91 15.95
C ASP A 146 -0.34 4.34 14.52
N TYR A 147 -0.47 3.02 14.38
CA TYR A 147 -0.66 2.38 13.08
C TYR A 147 -1.89 2.91 12.34
N GLY A 148 -3.02 3.06 13.04
CA GLY A 148 -4.26 3.58 12.47
C GLY A 148 -4.08 4.99 11.91
N ARG A 149 -3.50 5.89 12.71
CA ARG A 149 -3.22 7.27 12.30
C ARG A 149 -2.30 7.34 11.08
N ARG A 150 -1.22 6.54 11.06
CA ARG A 150 -0.29 6.45 9.93
C ARG A 150 -0.98 5.96 8.66
N LEU A 151 -1.72 4.85 8.74
CA LEU A 151 -2.44 4.28 7.60
C LEU A 151 -3.48 5.26 7.06
N SER A 152 -4.29 5.87 7.93
CA SER A 152 -5.31 6.84 7.56
C SER A 152 -4.72 8.09 6.91
N HIS A 153 -3.63 8.63 7.48
CA HIS A 153 -2.92 9.76 6.90
C HIS A 153 -2.38 9.40 5.51
N SER A 154 -1.75 8.23 5.37
CA SER A 154 -1.23 7.77 4.09
C SER A 154 -2.32 7.52 3.05
N ILE A 155 -3.51 7.03 3.41
CA ILE A 155 -4.65 6.88 2.49
C ILE A 155 -5.05 8.26 1.94
N ASN A 156 -5.30 9.24 2.81
CA ASN A 156 -5.71 10.58 2.41
C ASN A 156 -4.66 11.26 1.54
N SER A 157 -3.40 11.23 1.96
CA SER A 157 -2.30 11.82 1.21
C SER A 157 -2.15 11.16 -0.16
N THR A 158 -2.29 9.84 -0.25
CA THR A 158 -2.22 9.09 -1.51
C THR A 158 -3.38 9.41 -2.45
N LEU A 159 -4.60 9.57 -1.93
CA LEU A 159 -5.78 10.00 -2.69
C LEU A 159 -5.57 11.39 -3.28
N ILE A 160 -5.17 12.36 -2.46
CA ILE A 160 -4.88 13.73 -2.91
C ILE A 160 -3.77 13.73 -3.97
N THR A 161 -2.70 12.99 -3.74
CA THR A 161 -1.58 12.85 -4.68
C THR A 161 -2.03 12.21 -5.99
N LEU A 162 -2.91 11.20 -5.97
CA LEU A 162 -3.47 10.61 -7.20
C LEU A 162 -4.22 11.66 -8.03
N ALA A 163 -5.08 12.45 -7.40
CA ALA A 163 -5.82 13.52 -8.10
C ALA A 163 -4.88 14.53 -8.77
N LYS A 164 -3.84 14.96 -8.06
CA LYS A 164 -2.80 15.85 -8.61
C LYS A 164 -2.04 15.24 -9.79
N ILE A 165 -1.63 13.98 -9.66
CA ILE A 165 -0.92 13.26 -10.73
C ILE A 165 -1.76 13.11 -11.99
N VAL A 166 -3.06 12.82 -11.82
CA VAL A 166 -4.01 12.69 -12.94
C VAL A 166 -4.30 14.06 -13.55
N GLN A 167 -4.33 15.12 -12.74
CA GLN A 167 -4.45 16.49 -13.26
C GLN A 167 -3.34 16.79 -14.25
N TYR A 168 -2.08 16.45 -13.94
CA TYR A 168 -0.96 16.68 -14.85
C TYR A 168 -1.09 15.97 -16.22
N LEU A 169 -1.84 14.87 -16.30
CA LEU A 169 -2.14 14.21 -17.59
C LEU A 169 -3.19 14.97 -18.42
N ASN A 170 -4.02 15.79 -17.77
CA ASN A 170 -5.12 16.52 -18.38
C ASN A 170 -4.81 18.02 -18.56
N LEU A 171 -3.59 18.46 -18.24
CA LEU A 171 -3.17 19.84 -18.42
C LEU A 171 -2.97 20.16 -19.90
N ASP A 172 -3.50 21.32 -20.32
CA ASP A 172 -3.13 21.91 -21.59
C ASP A 172 -1.75 22.55 -21.47
N ILE A 173 -0.74 21.74 -21.77
CA ILE A 173 0.68 22.06 -21.63
C ILE A 173 1.07 23.33 -22.42
N ASP A 174 0.42 23.61 -23.54
CA ASP A 174 0.74 24.76 -24.40
C ASP A 174 0.32 26.10 -23.75
N SER A 175 -0.57 26.05 -22.74
CA SER A 175 -1.07 27.21 -22.02
C SER A 175 -0.35 27.50 -20.68
N ILE A 176 0.57 26.63 -20.25
CA ILE A 176 1.13 26.66 -18.89
C ILE A 176 2.52 27.26 -18.86
N ASN A 177 2.62 28.44 -18.22
CA ASN A 177 3.90 29.09 -17.93
C ASN A 177 4.63 28.49 -16.72
N ASP A 178 3.91 27.91 -15.74
CA ASP A 178 4.48 27.24 -14.56
C ASP A 178 3.53 26.14 -14.01
N VAL A 179 3.98 24.89 -14.08
CA VAL A 179 3.24 23.70 -13.58
C VAL A 179 3.01 23.76 -12.07
N ASN A 180 3.84 24.49 -11.31
CA ASN A 180 3.68 24.59 -9.86
C ASN A 180 2.60 25.60 -9.42
N ASN A 181 2.19 26.50 -10.31
CA ASN A 181 1.16 27.51 -10.04
C ASN A 181 -0.22 27.15 -10.64
N THR A 182 -0.37 25.95 -11.23
CA THR A 182 -1.69 25.52 -11.71
C THR A 182 -2.59 25.22 -10.53
N GLU A 183 -3.73 25.92 -10.45
CA GLU A 183 -4.77 25.62 -9.47
C GLU A 183 -5.26 24.17 -9.62
N GLN A 184 -5.62 23.54 -8.50
CA GLN A 184 -6.15 22.18 -8.52
C GLN A 184 -7.60 22.20 -9.01
N PHE A 185 -7.91 21.42 -10.05
CA PHE A 185 -9.26 21.27 -10.60
C PHE A 185 -9.74 19.81 -10.65
N ILE A 186 -8.87 18.83 -10.40
CA ILE A 186 -9.26 17.44 -10.18
C ILE A 186 -9.24 17.13 -8.69
N PHE A 187 -10.34 16.59 -8.18
CA PHE A 187 -10.51 16.22 -6.77
C PHE A 187 -10.96 14.76 -6.64
N THR A 188 -10.60 14.12 -5.54
CA THR A 188 -11.09 12.77 -5.25
C THR A 188 -12.52 12.82 -4.76
N THR A 189 -13.33 11.84 -5.16
CA THR A 189 -14.69 11.67 -4.63
C THR A 189 -14.69 10.99 -3.26
N ALA A 190 -13.57 10.40 -2.86
CA ALA A 190 -13.41 9.71 -1.59
C ALA A 190 -12.57 10.53 -0.61
N TYR A 191 -12.92 10.47 0.67
CA TYR A 191 -12.14 11.04 1.76
C TYR A 191 -12.28 10.21 3.04
N ARG A 192 -11.34 10.39 3.96
CA ARG A 192 -11.37 9.75 5.29
C ARG A 192 -11.10 10.78 6.37
N SER A 193 -12.03 10.93 7.31
CA SER A 193 -11.94 11.96 8.36
C SER A 193 -11.00 11.58 9.50
N ASP A 194 -11.02 10.32 9.93
CA ASP A 194 -10.19 9.79 11.01
C ASP A 194 -9.82 8.34 10.71
N TRP A 195 -8.82 7.84 11.43
CA TRP A 195 -8.46 6.43 11.34
C TRP A 195 -9.53 5.50 11.90
N ARG A 196 -10.53 5.98 12.66
CA ARG A 196 -11.63 5.16 13.18
C ARG A 196 -12.87 5.11 12.29
N THR A 197 -12.94 5.94 11.25
CA THR A 197 -14.12 6.00 10.37
C THR A 197 -13.96 5.08 9.16
N PHE A 198 -14.96 4.94 8.30
CA PHE A 198 -14.73 4.35 6.97
C PHE A 198 -14.43 5.45 5.97
N THR A 199 -13.82 5.10 4.84
CA THR A 199 -13.71 6.04 3.72
C THR A 199 -15.10 6.37 3.21
N GLN A 200 -15.39 7.67 3.17
CA GLN A 200 -16.67 8.24 2.80
C GLN A 200 -16.59 8.85 1.40
N GLN A 201 -17.75 9.05 0.78
CA GLN A 201 -17.86 9.77 -0.49
C GLN A 201 -18.28 11.22 -0.24
N HIS A 202 -17.68 12.15 -0.95
CA HIS A 202 -18.17 13.52 -1.03
C HIS A 202 -19.53 13.55 -1.71
N LEU A 203 -20.43 14.37 -1.17
CA LEU A 203 -21.68 14.73 -1.85
C LEU A 203 -21.34 15.58 -3.07
N LEU A 204 -21.58 15.03 -4.26
CA LEU A 204 -21.41 15.74 -5.51
C LEU A 204 -22.58 16.71 -5.69
N LYS A 205 -22.25 17.98 -5.84
CA LYS A 205 -23.21 19.02 -6.20
C LYS A 205 -23.27 19.11 -7.71
N VAL A 206 -24.38 18.69 -8.31
CA VAL A 206 -24.53 18.75 -9.76
C VAL A 206 -24.98 20.16 -10.16
N PRO A 207 -24.17 20.91 -10.94
CA PRO A 207 -24.59 22.23 -11.40
C PRO A 207 -25.85 22.13 -12.27
N SER A 208 -26.74 23.13 -12.17
CA SER A 208 -27.92 23.22 -13.04
C SER A 208 -27.60 23.80 -14.43
N ASP A 209 -26.33 24.14 -14.70
CA ASP A 209 -25.88 24.63 -15.99
C ASP A 209 -25.72 23.49 -17.03
N GLN A 210 -25.43 23.86 -18.27
CA GLN A 210 -25.27 22.88 -19.35
C GLN A 210 -23.94 22.11 -19.29
N ASP A 211 -22.96 22.61 -18.52
CA ASP A 211 -21.61 22.03 -18.46
C ASP A 211 -21.55 20.83 -17.51
N GLY A 212 -22.42 20.80 -16.50
CA GLY A 212 -22.58 19.68 -15.58
C GLY A 212 -21.32 19.37 -14.77
N LEU A 213 -21.22 18.15 -14.24
CA LEU A 213 -20.05 17.69 -13.48
C LEU A 213 -19.30 16.58 -14.24
N ARG A 214 -18.01 16.78 -14.48
CA ARG A 214 -17.15 15.77 -15.11
C ARG A 214 -16.60 14.80 -14.08
N LEU A 215 -16.75 13.50 -14.35
CA LEU A 215 -16.24 12.42 -13.52
C LEU A 215 -15.17 11.65 -14.27
N LEU A 216 -13.96 11.55 -13.69
CA LEU A 216 -12.90 10.69 -14.20
C LEU A 216 -12.94 9.35 -13.47
N VAL A 217 -13.01 8.26 -14.24
CA VAL A 217 -12.94 6.90 -13.72
C VAL A 217 -11.58 6.32 -14.08
N LEU A 218 -10.84 5.86 -13.08
CA LEU A 218 -9.49 5.34 -13.25
C LEU A 218 -9.48 3.83 -13.07
N ASN A 219 -8.81 3.12 -13.98
CA ASN A 219 -8.57 1.69 -13.88
C ASN A 219 -7.07 1.42 -13.81
N SER A 220 -6.58 0.99 -12.64
CA SER A 220 -5.16 0.63 -12.42
C SER A 220 -4.85 -0.84 -12.77
N HIS A 221 -5.79 -1.55 -13.39
CA HIS A 221 -5.58 -2.88 -13.95
C HIS A 221 -5.22 -2.78 -15.44
N THR A 222 -4.53 -3.81 -15.93
CA THR A 222 -4.08 -3.91 -17.33
C THR A 222 -5.15 -4.46 -18.27
N GLN A 223 -6.38 -4.66 -17.79
CA GLN A 223 -7.48 -5.26 -18.52
C GLN A 223 -8.68 -4.30 -18.52
N LEU A 224 -9.46 -4.34 -19.61
CA LEU A 224 -10.73 -3.64 -19.68
C LEU A 224 -11.65 -4.14 -18.56
N ARG A 225 -12.31 -3.20 -17.86
CA ARG A 225 -13.25 -3.50 -16.79
C ARG A 225 -14.54 -2.73 -16.99
N ILE A 226 -15.64 -3.41 -16.74
CA ILE A 226 -16.98 -2.84 -16.69
C ILE A 226 -17.47 -3.09 -15.27
N GLU A 227 -17.65 -2.03 -14.49
CA GLU A 227 -18.09 -2.11 -13.10
C GLU A 227 -19.16 -1.08 -12.80
N SER A 228 -20.05 -1.42 -11.87
CA SER A 228 -20.99 -0.45 -11.31
C SER A 228 -20.25 0.47 -10.36
N ILE A 229 -20.34 1.78 -10.62
CA ILE A 229 -19.76 2.82 -9.77
C ILE A 229 -20.88 3.49 -8.99
N LYS A 230 -20.73 3.56 -7.68
CA LYS A 230 -21.65 4.30 -6.81
C LYS A 230 -21.08 5.69 -6.57
N ILE A 231 -21.92 6.70 -6.74
CA ILE A 231 -21.62 8.10 -6.39
C ILE A 231 -22.75 8.63 -5.52
N LEU A 232 -22.44 9.64 -4.70
CA LEU A 232 -23.42 10.35 -3.89
C LEU A 232 -23.67 11.71 -4.54
N ALA A 233 -24.92 12.00 -4.91
CA ALA A 233 -25.32 13.26 -5.53
C ALA A 233 -26.45 13.92 -4.73
N ASP A 234 -26.57 15.24 -4.83
CA ASP A 234 -27.60 16.05 -4.16
C ASP A 234 -28.92 16.11 -4.94
N ASP A 235 -28.87 15.90 -6.26
CA ASP A 235 -30.05 15.87 -7.13
C ASP A 235 -30.29 14.45 -7.69
N PRO A 236 -31.51 13.87 -7.53
CA PRO A 236 -31.86 12.61 -8.19
C PRO A 236 -32.16 12.77 -9.69
N PHE A 237 -32.46 13.97 -10.19
CA PHE A 237 -32.86 14.23 -11.58
C PHE A 237 -31.64 14.52 -12.48
N ILE A 238 -30.66 13.63 -12.44
CA ILE A 238 -29.43 13.76 -13.22
C ILE A 238 -29.47 12.92 -14.50
N GLN A 239 -28.57 13.23 -15.43
CA GLN A 239 -28.27 12.38 -16.58
C GLN A 239 -26.78 12.08 -16.60
N ILE A 240 -26.40 10.84 -16.86
CA ILE A 240 -25.00 10.44 -17.05
C ILE A 240 -24.72 10.30 -18.54
N ILE A 241 -23.67 10.97 -19.01
CA ILE A 241 -23.26 10.99 -20.42
C ILE A 241 -21.81 10.53 -20.50
N ASP A 242 -21.54 9.58 -21.40
CA ASP A 242 -20.20 9.28 -21.88
C ASP A 242 -19.75 10.41 -22.80
N ILE A 243 -18.74 11.18 -22.38
CA ILE A 243 -18.25 12.34 -23.12
C ILE A 243 -17.60 11.93 -24.45
N GLU A 244 -16.92 10.77 -24.51
CA GLU A 244 -16.21 10.35 -25.72
C GLU A 244 -17.16 9.87 -26.82
N ASN A 245 -18.25 9.21 -26.43
CA ASN A 245 -19.21 8.62 -27.35
C ASN A 245 -20.52 9.41 -27.48
N GLU A 246 -20.68 10.49 -26.70
CA GLU A 246 -21.90 11.30 -26.57
C GLU A 246 -23.16 10.47 -26.25
N LYS A 247 -22.98 9.37 -25.52
CA LYS A 247 -24.06 8.40 -25.22
C LYS A 247 -24.57 8.53 -23.80
N LYS A 248 -25.89 8.46 -23.64
CA LYS A 248 -26.51 8.35 -22.30
C LYS A 248 -26.15 7.00 -21.69
N ILE A 249 -25.62 7.03 -20.47
CA ILE A 249 -25.32 5.83 -19.68
C ILE A 249 -26.54 5.51 -18.82
N SER A 250 -26.97 4.25 -18.82
CA SER A 250 -28.05 3.79 -17.94
C SER A 250 -27.56 3.78 -16.48
N PHE A 251 -28.40 4.25 -15.56
CA PHE A 251 -28.06 4.32 -14.14
C PHE A 251 -29.28 4.01 -13.26
N GLN A 252 -29.01 3.72 -11.99
CA GLN A 252 -30.03 3.47 -10.96
C GLN A 252 -29.83 4.44 -9.80
N ILE A 253 -30.92 5.03 -9.32
CA ILE A 253 -30.93 5.89 -8.14
C ILE A 253 -31.35 5.06 -6.93
N ASN A 254 -30.60 5.15 -5.85
CA ASN A 254 -30.96 4.55 -4.56
C ASN A 254 -30.98 5.66 -3.49
N PRO A 255 -32.09 5.85 -2.77
CA PRO A 255 -32.14 6.83 -1.69
C PRO A 255 -31.11 6.53 -0.60
N ASN A 256 -30.55 7.58 -0.01
CA ASN A 256 -29.72 7.50 1.18
C ASN A 256 -30.55 8.03 2.35
N PHE A 257 -30.94 7.13 3.27
CA PHE A 257 -31.78 7.44 4.43
C PHE A 257 -30.93 7.57 5.70
#